data_AF-A0A7S3QYY3-F1
#
_entry.id   AF-A0A7S3QYY3-F1
#
_cell.length_a   1.000
_cell.length_b   1.000
_cell.length_c   1.000
_cell.angle_alpha   90.00
_cell.angle_beta   90.00
_cell.angle_gamma   90.00
#
_symmetry.space_group_name_H-M   'P 1'
#
loop_
_entity.id
_entity.type
_entity.pdbx_description
1 polymer ?
#
loop_
_entity_poly.entity_id
_entity_poly.type
_entity_poly.pdbx_seq_one_letter_code
_entity_poly.pdbx_strand_id
1 'polypeptide(L)'
;MAYVYGRVGQPYGSLSASLSYPPMLDLPMQGVKGYVALNVLIFDEELEALEQRIREIAAAGVDALIVQDLGAVELIRRVAPGLPIHGSTQMSITSAQGAQFAAGLGVERIVVGRELSIKEIAKVREQSTTEVEAFVHGALCVSYSGQCFSSEAWGGRSANRGQCAQACRLPYGLIVDGMLKDLQDISYLLSPQDLMAVSHVPELINSGVGCFKIEGRLKGPEYVALTTQVYRRAVDAAWAALTDGDDGSSSSRRSTPATTTSSSVPDDGSLAAAKASVALTQQEQWDLEQVFARGQDADFNGLTPGFLEGPMHQRLVRGRAPKHRGVYAGTVVRILQHSQQQHNNQQQQQQWQ
;
A
#
# COMPACT_ATOMS: atom_id res chain seq x y z
N MET A 1 4.58 -14.94 0.01
CA MET A 1 5.87 -14.21 -0.03
C MET A 1 6.27 -13.93 1.40
N ALA A 2 7.38 -14.48 1.86
CA ALA A 2 7.96 -14.11 3.14
C ALA A 2 8.87 -12.89 2.92
N TYR A 3 8.61 -11.80 3.63
CA TYR A 3 9.49 -10.63 3.63
C TYR A 3 10.51 -10.80 4.76
N VAL A 4 11.80 -10.80 4.43
CA VAL A 4 12.87 -10.84 5.43
C VAL A 4 13.27 -9.40 5.73
N TYR A 5 13.04 -8.96 6.96
CA TYR A 5 13.40 -7.62 7.41
C TYR A 5 14.88 -7.58 7.82
N GLY A 6 15.72 -6.92 7.01
CA GLY A 6 17.05 -6.47 7.42
C GLY A 6 16.98 -5.02 7.90
N ARG A 7 17.49 -4.73 9.10
CA ARG A 7 17.67 -3.33 9.56
C ARG A 7 18.95 -2.77 8.93
N VAL A 8 18.83 -1.74 8.09
CA VAL A 8 19.96 -0.88 7.71
C VAL A 8 19.80 0.44 8.46
N GLY A 9 20.73 0.76 9.38
CA GLY A 9 20.75 2.03 10.12
C GLY A 9 20.99 1.97 11.65
N GLN A 10 22.12 1.41 12.10
CA GLN A 10 22.71 1.71 13.42
C GLN A 10 24.12 2.25 13.15
N PRO A 11 24.53 3.42 13.70
CA PRO A 11 24.66 3.57 15.16
C PRO A 11 24.36 4.97 15.74
N TYR A 12 23.84 5.02 16.97
CA TYR A 12 24.26 6.01 17.98
C TYR A 12 24.18 5.37 19.38
N GLY A 13 25.35 5.01 19.90
CA GLY A 13 25.57 4.36 21.19
C GLY A 13 26.93 3.65 21.16
N SER A 14 27.88 4.13 21.95
CA SER A 14 29.29 3.75 21.95
C SER A 14 29.57 2.23 22.02
N LEU A 15 30.55 1.82 21.21
CA LEU A 15 31.32 0.56 21.19
C LEU A 15 31.33 -0.28 22.48
N SER A 16 30.82 -1.52 22.39
CA SER A 16 31.45 -2.78 22.86
C SER A 16 30.39 -3.86 23.08
N ALA A 17 29.85 -4.39 22.00
CA ALA A 17 29.30 -5.73 22.02
C ALA A 17 29.45 -6.31 20.63
N SER A 18 30.14 -7.45 20.55
CA SER A 18 30.14 -8.36 19.42
C SER A 18 28.70 -8.64 18.97
N LEU A 19 28.21 -7.85 18.02
CA LEU A 19 26.96 -8.12 17.32
C LEU A 19 27.27 -9.14 16.22
N SER A 20 27.42 -10.39 16.65
CA SER A 20 27.10 -11.52 15.79
C SER A 20 25.65 -11.35 15.37
N TYR A 21 25.41 -10.87 14.14
CA TYR A 21 24.10 -10.97 13.53
C TYR A 21 23.71 -12.44 13.54
N PRO A 22 22.48 -12.82 13.93
CA PRO A 22 22.02 -14.17 13.64
C PRO A 22 22.12 -14.38 12.12
N PRO A 23 22.42 -15.60 11.64
CA PRO A 23 22.59 -15.87 10.22
C PRO A 23 21.26 -15.66 9.51
N MET A 24 21.01 -14.42 9.08
CA MET A 24 19.73 -13.94 8.54
C MET A 24 19.48 -14.47 7.12
N LEU A 25 20.48 -15.13 6.54
CA LEU A 25 20.56 -15.54 5.13
C LEU A 25 20.80 -17.05 4.95
N ASP A 26 20.91 -17.83 6.04
CA ASP A 26 21.13 -19.29 5.98
C ASP A 26 19.82 -20.11 5.93
N LEU A 27 18.67 -19.47 5.72
CA LEU A 27 17.42 -20.19 5.52
C LEU A 27 17.44 -20.86 4.14
N PRO A 28 17.33 -22.19 4.03
CA PRO A 28 17.12 -22.84 2.75
C PRO A 28 15.74 -22.44 2.23
N MET A 29 15.69 -21.42 1.38
CA MET A 29 14.48 -20.88 0.74
C MET A 29 14.01 -21.76 -0.42
N GLN A 30 13.92 -23.08 -0.23
CA GLN A 30 13.46 -23.99 -1.28
C GLN A 30 12.00 -23.67 -1.63
N GLY A 31 11.78 -23.19 -2.86
CA GLY A 31 10.45 -22.88 -3.40
C GLY A 31 9.86 -21.53 -2.99
N VAL A 32 10.62 -20.64 -2.34
CA VAL A 32 10.15 -19.31 -1.91
C VAL A 32 11.15 -18.22 -2.28
N LYS A 33 10.65 -17.05 -2.70
CA LYS A 33 11.46 -15.87 -2.98
C LYS A 33 11.71 -15.05 -1.71
N GLY A 34 12.94 -14.57 -1.55
CA GLY A 34 13.39 -13.73 -0.45
C GLY A 34 13.62 -12.28 -0.87
N TYR A 35 12.97 -11.34 -0.19
CA TYR A 35 13.11 -9.91 -0.45
C TYR A 35 13.62 -9.17 0.78
N VAL A 36 14.47 -8.17 0.58
CA VAL A 36 14.95 -7.29 1.64
C VAL A 36 14.33 -5.91 1.49
N ALA A 37 13.76 -5.42 2.59
CA ALA A 37 13.20 -4.07 2.65
C ALA A 37 14.31 -3.05 2.99
N LEU A 38 14.57 -2.14 2.05
CA LEU A 38 15.46 -0.98 2.17
C LEU A 38 14.64 0.31 1.95
N ASN A 39 13.48 0.36 2.59
CA ASN A 39 12.48 1.40 2.46
C ASN A 39 12.63 2.46 3.56
N VAL A 40 13.82 3.02 3.66
CA VAL A 40 14.17 4.08 4.60
C VAL A 40 14.75 5.29 3.87
N LEU A 41 14.63 6.48 4.46
CA LEU A 41 15.36 7.66 4.01
C LEU A 41 16.83 7.55 4.40
N ILE A 42 17.73 8.00 3.53
CA ILE A 42 19.17 7.88 3.67
C ILE A 42 19.79 9.29 3.75
N PHE A 43 20.74 9.48 4.66
CA PHE A 43 21.52 10.72 4.73
C PHE A 43 22.88 10.57 4.03
N ASP A 44 23.46 11.69 3.60
CA ASP A 44 24.70 11.71 2.81
C ASP A 44 25.85 10.96 3.50
N GLU A 45 25.98 11.09 4.82
CA GLU A 45 27.02 10.43 5.61
C GLU A 45 26.85 8.90 5.68
N GLU A 46 25.68 8.38 5.31
CA GLU A 46 25.36 6.96 5.31
C GLU A 46 25.61 6.28 3.96
N LEU A 47 25.94 7.03 2.90
CA LEU A 47 26.04 6.51 1.54
C LEU A 47 27.12 5.43 1.38
N GLU A 48 28.29 5.61 1.99
CA GLU A 48 29.36 4.59 1.95
C GLU A 48 28.94 3.30 2.64
N ALA A 49 28.32 3.44 3.83
CA ALA A 49 27.81 2.30 4.56
C ALA A 49 26.67 1.61 3.80
N LEU A 50 25.79 2.37 3.15
CA LEU A 50 24.72 1.85 2.32
C LEU A 50 25.25 1.06 1.12
N GLU A 51 26.25 1.59 0.42
CA GLU A 51 26.89 0.90 -0.70
C GLU A 51 27.43 -0.47 -0.27
N GLN A 52 28.16 -0.52 0.85
CA GLN A 52 28.68 -1.77 1.40
C GLN A 52 27.54 -2.75 1.72
N ARG A 53 26.43 -2.29 2.32
CA ARG A 53 25.27 -3.13 2.60
C ARG A 53 24.59 -3.65 1.33
N ILE A 54 24.47 -2.84 0.29
CA ILE A 54 23.91 -3.27 -1.00
C ILE A 54 24.75 -4.41 -1.58
N ARG A 55 26.08 -4.31 -1.52
CA ARG A 55 26.99 -5.38 -1.99
C ARG A 55 26.79 -6.68 -1.20
N GLU A 56 26.67 -6.58 0.11
CA GLU A 56 26.41 -7.74 0.98
C GLU A 56 25.07 -8.40 0.68
N ILE A 57 24.00 -7.61 0.53
CA ILE A 57 22.66 -8.11 0.19
C ILE A 57 22.65 -8.76 -1.19
N ALA A 58 23.32 -8.16 -2.18
CA ALA A 58 23.42 -8.73 -3.52
C ALA A 58 24.20 -10.06 -3.51
N ALA A 59 25.31 -10.12 -2.77
CA ALA A 59 26.12 -11.34 -2.63
C ALA A 59 25.35 -12.48 -1.93
N ALA A 60 24.37 -12.14 -1.09
CA ALA A 60 23.49 -13.11 -0.44
C ALA A 60 22.43 -13.71 -1.37
N GLY A 61 22.28 -13.20 -2.60
CA GLY A 61 21.38 -13.77 -3.59
C GLY A 61 19.89 -13.52 -3.34
N VAL A 62 19.54 -12.37 -2.76
CA VAL A 62 18.12 -12.00 -2.58
C VAL A 62 17.44 -11.74 -3.93
N ASP A 63 16.15 -12.01 -4.02
CA ASP A 63 15.40 -11.88 -5.28
C ASP A 63 15.10 -10.42 -5.66
N ALA A 64 14.97 -9.52 -4.69
CA ALA A 64 14.79 -8.08 -4.93
C ALA A 64 15.00 -7.23 -3.66
N LEU A 65 15.29 -5.94 -3.86
CA LEU A 65 15.23 -4.90 -2.84
C LEU A 65 13.91 -4.12 -2.94
N ILE A 66 13.28 -3.83 -1.80
CA ILE A 66 12.09 -2.96 -1.72
C ILE A 66 12.52 -1.58 -1.23
N VAL A 67 12.54 -0.58 -2.10
CA VAL A 67 13.27 0.68 -1.89
C VAL A 67 12.31 1.88 -1.85
N GLN A 68 12.60 2.87 -1.00
CA GLN A 68 11.90 4.15 -0.96
C GLN A 68 12.70 5.26 -1.64
N ASP A 69 13.97 5.40 -1.28
CA ASP A 69 14.80 6.55 -1.59
C ASP A 69 15.34 6.48 -3.03
N LEU A 70 15.22 7.59 -3.78
CA LEU A 70 15.64 7.64 -5.19
C LEU A 70 17.17 7.58 -5.34
N GLY A 71 17.92 8.18 -4.42
CA GLY A 71 19.38 8.09 -4.38
C GLY A 71 19.83 6.65 -4.09
N ALA A 72 19.10 5.93 -3.23
CA ALA A 72 19.34 4.50 -3.03
C ALA A 72 19.06 3.68 -4.30
N VAL A 73 18.00 3.98 -5.06
CA VAL A 73 17.74 3.32 -6.36
C VAL A 73 18.91 3.51 -7.32
N GLU A 74 19.39 4.74 -7.47
CA GLU A 74 20.54 5.05 -8.33
C GLU A 74 21.81 4.33 -7.88
N LEU A 75 22.08 4.32 -6.57
CA LEU A 75 23.22 3.64 -5.99
C LEU A 75 23.17 2.11 -6.23
N ILE A 76 22.00 1.48 -6.03
CA ILE A 76 21.80 0.06 -6.31
C ILE A 76 22.08 -0.23 -7.79
N ARG A 77 21.57 0.59 -8.70
CA ARG A 77 21.80 0.41 -10.14
C ARG A 77 23.27 0.50 -10.52
N ARG A 78 24.05 1.34 -9.82
CA ARG A 78 25.50 1.45 -10.02
C ARG A 78 26.26 0.26 -9.44
N VAL A 79 25.89 -0.18 -8.24
CA VAL A 79 26.66 -1.13 -7.42
C VAL A 79 26.29 -2.59 -7.68
N ALA A 80 25.01 -2.85 -7.96
CA ALA A 80 24.42 -4.16 -8.18
C ALA A 80 23.37 -4.09 -9.32
N PRO A 81 23.77 -3.78 -10.57
CA PRO A 81 22.86 -3.51 -11.69
C PRO A 81 21.87 -4.64 -12.00
N GLY A 82 22.25 -5.89 -11.71
CA GLY A 82 21.42 -7.08 -11.93
C GLY A 82 20.44 -7.40 -10.79
N LEU A 83 20.48 -6.68 -9.67
CA LEU A 83 19.59 -6.91 -8.54
C LEU A 83 18.23 -6.23 -8.80
N PRO A 84 17.10 -6.97 -8.83
CA PRO A 84 15.78 -6.37 -9.04
C PRO A 84 15.40 -5.37 -7.95
N ILE A 85 14.69 -4.32 -8.36
CA ILE A 85 14.22 -3.26 -7.46
C ILE A 85 12.71 -3.19 -7.53
N HIS A 86 12.07 -3.28 -6.36
CA HIS A 86 10.66 -3.02 -6.16
C HIS A 86 10.49 -1.66 -5.45
N GLY A 87 9.59 -0.82 -5.94
CA GLY A 87 9.24 0.44 -5.31
C GLY A 87 8.38 0.20 -4.07
N SER A 88 8.82 0.69 -2.92
CA SER A 88 8.05 0.65 -1.68
C SER A 88 6.78 1.50 -1.79
N THR A 89 5.76 1.17 -1.00
CA THR A 89 4.58 2.03 -0.80
C THR A 89 4.99 3.44 -0.36
N GLN A 90 6.13 3.56 0.35
CA GLN A 90 6.69 4.85 0.77
C GLN A 90 7.23 5.71 -0.38
N MET A 91 7.32 5.21 -1.62
CA MET A 91 7.52 6.04 -2.80
C MET A 91 6.26 6.85 -3.17
N SER A 92 5.13 6.61 -2.49
CA SER A 92 3.86 7.32 -2.68
C SER A 92 3.34 7.28 -4.12
N ILE A 93 3.52 6.14 -4.79
CA ILE A 93 3.06 5.95 -6.17
C ILE A 93 1.57 5.65 -6.16
N THR A 94 0.79 6.61 -6.66
CA THR A 94 -0.68 6.55 -6.69
C THR A 94 -1.29 6.79 -8.07
N SER A 95 -0.44 6.86 -9.10
CA SER A 95 -0.83 7.14 -10.49
C SER A 95 0.02 6.35 -11.48
N ALA A 96 -0.50 6.21 -12.70
CA ALA A 96 0.24 5.60 -13.80
C ALA A 96 1.51 6.36 -14.15
N GLN A 97 1.49 7.69 -14.08
CA GLN A 97 2.66 8.54 -14.30
C GLN A 97 3.75 8.25 -13.26
N GLY A 98 3.37 8.08 -11.99
CA GLY A 98 4.30 7.66 -10.94
C GLY A 98 4.87 6.26 -11.18
N ALA A 99 4.04 5.33 -11.66
CA ALA A 99 4.48 3.97 -12.02
C ALA A 99 5.48 3.97 -13.19
N GLN A 100 5.24 4.79 -14.22
CA GLN A 100 6.11 4.97 -15.38
C GLN A 100 7.43 5.67 -14.98
N PHE A 101 7.35 6.68 -14.10
CA PHE A 101 8.55 7.32 -13.54
C PHE A 101 9.43 6.30 -12.83
N ALA A 102 8.85 5.48 -11.94
CA ALA A 102 9.58 4.43 -11.25
C ALA A 102 10.18 3.40 -12.23
N ALA A 103 9.44 3.00 -13.26
CA ALA A 103 9.94 2.10 -14.31
C ALA A 103 11.12 2.71 -15.07
N GLY A 104 11.12 4.03 -15.32
CA GLY A 104 12.25 4.75 -15.92
C GLY A 104 13.54 4.70 -15.07
N LEU A 105 13.42 4.46 -13.76
CA LEU A 105 14.55 4.22 -12.85
C LEU A 105 14.96 2.74 -12.78
N GLY A 106 14.31 1.89 -13.58
CA GLY A 106 14.46 0.44 -13.58
C GLY A 106 13.64 -0.27 -12.52
N VAL A 107 12.68 0.36 -11.85
CA VAL A 107 11.83 -0.36 -10.88
C VAL A 107 10.92 -1.34 -11.63
N GLU A 108 10.98 -2.62 -11.28
CA GLU A 108 10.24 -3.70 -11.98
C GLU A 108 8.82 -3.89 -11.45
N ARG A 109 8.62 -3.56 -10.17
CA ARG A 109 7.34 -3.66 -9.46
C ARG A 109 7.15 -2.49 -8.52
N ILE A 110 5.93 -2.00 -8.39
CA ILE A 110 5.57 -0.97 -7.42
C ILE A 110 4.57 -1.51 -6.41
N VAL A 111 4.79 -1.21 -5.13
CA VAL A 111 3.76 -1.31 -4.10
C VAL A 111 2.98 -0.01 -4.12
N VAL A 112 1.73 -0.03 -4.56
CA VAL A 112 0.92 1.20 -4.67
C VAL A 112 0.56 1.77 -3.30
N GLY A 113 0.16 3.04 -3.29
CA GLY A 113 -0.33 3.70 -2.08
C GLY A 113 -1.50 2.95 -1.42
N ARG A 114 -1.60 3.05 -0.09
CA ARG A 114 -2.64 2.35 0.69
C ARG A 114 -3.99 3.09 0.72
N GLU A 115 -3.99 4.27 0.15
CA GLU A 115 -5.11 5.20 -0.01
C GLU A 115 -5.88 5.04 -1.33
N LEU A 116 -5.44 4.15 -2.23
CA LEU A 116 -6.12 3.90 -3.51
C LEU A 116 -7.28 2.91 -3.33
N SER A 117 -8.36 3.19 -4.07
CA SER A 117 -9.42 2.23 -4.33
C SER A 117 -9.03 1.22 -5.42
N ILE A 118 -9.72 0.07 -5.47
CA ILE A 118 -9.51 -0.94 -6.51
C ILE A 118 -9.69 -0.34 -7.91
N LYS A 119 -10.64 0.59 -8.07
CA LYS A 119 -10.85 1.32 -9.35
C LYS A 119 -9.66 2.19 -9.73
N GLU A 120 -9.00 2.81 -8.76
CA GLU A 120 -7.80 3.61 -9.01
C GLU A 120 -6.58 2.72 -9.28
N ILE A 121 -6.45 1.59 -8.56
CA ILE A 121 -5.42 0.58 -8.82
C ILE A 121 -5.55 0.05 -10.26
N ALA A 122 -6.78 -0.29 -10.70
CA ALA A 122 -7.04 -0.72 -12.07
C ALA A 122 -6.57 0.32 -13.10
N LYS A 123 -6.85 1.61 -12.87
CA LYS A 123 -6.38 2.70 -13.75
C LYS A 123 -4.85 2.80 -13.81
N VAL A 124 -4.17 2.62 -12.67
CA VAL A 124 -2.69 2.58 -12.65
C VAL A 124 -2.20 1.43 -13.53
N ARG A 125 -2.83 0.25 -13.42
CA ARG A 125 -2.45 -0.93 -14.18
C ARG A 125 -2.76 -0.83 -15.68
N GLU A 126 -3.92 -0.31 -16.06
CA GLU A 126 -4.32 -0.10 -17.46
C GLU A 126 -3.35 0.80 -18.22
N GLN A 127 -2.73 1.76 -17.53
CA GLN A 127 -1.88 2.79 -18.11
C GLN A 127 -0.38 2.56 -17.83
N SER A 128 -0.01 1.43 -17.23
CA SER A 128 1.39 1.11 -16.90
C SER A 128 1.69 -0.38 -17.06
N THR A 129 2.84 -0.69 -17.66
CA THR A 129 3.32 -2.07 -17.76
C THR A 129 3.98 -2.56 -16.48
N THR A 130 4.37 -1.68 -15.56
CA THR A 130 5.00 -2.02 -14.27
C THR A 130 4.11 -2.96 -13.46
N GLU A 131 4.69 -3.99 -12.84
CA GLU A 131 3.94 -4.90 -11.99
C GLU A 131 3.41 -4.16 -10.75
N VAL A 132 2.14 -4.39 -10.41
CA VAL A 132 1.49 -3.75 -9.27
C VAL A 132 1.35 -4.74 -8.11
N GLU A 133 1.82 -4.34 -6.93
CA GLU A 133 1.63 -5.00 -5.65
C GLU A 133 0.74 -4.14 -4.75
N ALA A 134 -0.23 -4.73 -4.06
CA ALA A 134 -1.14 -4.02 -3.16
C ALA A 134 -1.16 -4.65 -1.76
N PHE A 135 -1.26 -3.81 -0.73
CA PHE A 135 -1.54 -4.30 0.62
C PHE A 135 -2.97 -4.85 0.69
N VAL A 136 -3.10 -6.01 1.31
CA VAL A 136 -4.41 -6.67 1.52
C VAL A 136 -4.71 -6.90 2.99
N HIS A 137 -3.70 -6.87 3.87
CA HIS A 137 -3.92 -7.13 5.29
C HIS A 137 -2.91 -6.44 6.22
N GLY A 138 -3.40 -6.07 7.39
CA GLY A 138 -2.62 -5.56 8.52
C GLY A 138 -2.78 -4.06 8.77
N ALA A 139 -1.81 -3.44 9.44
CA ALA A 139 -1.99 -2.10 10.00
C ALA A 139 -2.14 -1.01 8.91
N LEU A 140 -3.30 -0.34 8.87
CA LEU A 140 -3.45 0.90 8.12
C LEU A 140 -2.68 2.04 8.81
N CYS A 141 -1.98 2.83 8.00
CA CYS A 141 -1.27 4.00 8.46
C CYS A 141 -2.21 5.20 8.44
N VAL A 142 -2.13 6.05 9.47
CA VAL A 142 -2.82 7.35 9.45
C VAL A 142 -2.11 8.36 8.53
N SER A 143 -0.81 8.16 8.30
CA SER A 143 -0.01 8.97 7.40
C SER A 143 -0.04 8.42 5.97
N TYR A 144 0.00 9.33 5.00
CA TYR A 144 -0.06 9.01 3.58
C TYR A 144 1.09 8.08 3.18
N SER A 145 0.77 6.87 2.71
CA SER A 145 1.76 5.88 2.26
C SER A 145 2.93 5.61 3.24
N GLY A 146 2.73 5.82 4.55
CA GLY A 146 3.76 5.61 5.57
C GLY A 146 4.74 6.77 5.79
N GLN A 147 4.56 7.91 5.10
CA GLN A 147 5.35 9.13 5.27
C GLN A 147 5.00 9.85 6.59
N CYS A 148 5.49 9.31 7.72
CA CYS A 148 5.09 9.72 9.06
C CYS A 148 6.22 10.41 9.83
N PHE A 149 6.03 11.69 10.15
CA PHE A 149 6.92 12.46 11.03
C PHE A 149 6.48 12.44 12.50
N SER A 150 5.20 12.18 12.79
CA SER A 150 4.67 12.19 14.16
C SER A 150 5.35 11.19 15.09
N SER A 151 5.76 10.03 14.57
CA SER A 151 6.48 9.01 15.34
C SER A 151 7.83 9.53 15.87
N GLU A 152 8.53 10.34 15.07
CA GLU A 152 9.79 10.98 15.47
C GLU A 152 9.52 12.15 16.40
N ALA A 153 8.63 13.06 16.00
CA ALA A 153 8.33 14.28 16.74
C ALA A 153 7.86 14.02 18.18
N TRP A 154 7.10 12.95 18.41
CA TRP A 154 6.56 12.63 19.74
C TRP A 154 7.34 11.55 20.48
N GLY A 155 7.97 10.61 19.75
CA GLY A 155 8.54 9.40 20.33
C GLY A 155 10.03 9.19 20.06
N GLY A 156 10.70 10.12 19.36
CA GLY A 156 12.13 10.03 19.02
C GLY A 156 12.49 8.87 18.07
N ARG A 157 11.50 8.20 17.49
CA ARG A 157 11.67 7.03 16.62
C ARG A 157 11.10 7.31 15.24
N SER A 158 11.96 7.40 14.23
CA SER A 158 11.53 7.75 12.88
C SER A 158 10.87 6.58 12.15
N ALA A 159 9.60 6.77 11.75
CA ALA A 159 8.87 5.78 10.96
C ALA A 159 9.47 5.61 9.56
N ASN A 160 9.97 6.71 8.99
CA ASN A 160 10.72 6.73 7.73
C ASN A 160 12.12 6.10 7.82
N ARG A 161 12.52 5.67 9.01
CA ARG A 161 13.76 4.93 9.31
C ARG A 161 13.47 3.50 9.80
N GLY A 162 12.26 3.00 9.55
CA GLY A 162 11.84 1.65 9.95
C GLY A 162 11.55 1.49 11.44
N GLN A 163 11.51 2.58 12.22
CA GLN A 163 11.39 2.54 13.68
C GLN A 163 10.00 2.97 14.19
N CYS A 164 8.96 2.99 13.35
CA CYS A 164 7.61 3.45 13.69
C CYS A 164 7.18 3.02 15.12
N ALA A 165 6.93 4.01 15.97
CA ALA A 165 6.50 3.83 17.36
C ALA A 165 4.99 3.53 17.48
N GLN A 166 4.26 3.57 16.35
CA GLN A 166 2.80 3.47 16.31
C GLN A 166 2.10 4.49 17.22
N ALA A 167 2.63 5.72 17.29
CA ALA A 167 2.08 6.77 18.14
C ALA A 167 0.61 7.06 17.84
N CYS A 168 0.17 6.96 16.57
CA CYS A 168 -1.23 7.10 16.20
C CYS A 168 -2.16 6.06 16.84
N ARG A 169 -1.62 4.97 17.39
CA ARG A 169 -2.37 3.88 18.02
C ARG A 169 -2.38 3.93 19.55
N LEU A 170 -1.89 5.03 20.13
CA LEU A 170 -1.99 5.32 21.55
C LEU A 170 -3.37 5.93 21.88
N PRO A 171 -3.80 5.92 23.14
CA PRO A 171 -5.00 6.63 23.55
C PRO A 171 -4.78 8.15 23.53
N TYR A 172 -5.82 8.89 23.12
CA TYR A 172 -5.82 10.36 23.03
C TYR A 172 -7.11 10.95 23.60
N GLY A 173 -6.98 12.06 24.33
CA GLY A 173 -8.10 12.95 24.63
C GLY A 173 -8.24 14.04 23.56
N LEU A 174 -9.44 14.63 23.44
CA LEU A 174 -9.70 15.75 22.54
C LEU A 174 -9.96 17.03 23.35
N ILE A 175 -9.21 18.09 23.06
CA ILE A 175 -9.45 19.42 23.64
C ILE A 175 -10.14 20.29 22.58
N VAL A 176 -11.28 20.89 22.93
CA VAL A 176 -12.03 21.83 22.08
C VAL A 176 -12.21 23.12 22.87
N ASP A 177 -11.76 24.24 22.32
CA ASP A 177 -11.82 25.57 22.95
C ASP A 177 -11.24 25.59 24.38
N GLY A 178 -10.13 24.89 24.58
CA GLY A 178 -9.45 24.79 25.88
C GLY A 178 -10.09 23.82 26.88
N MET A 179 -11.21 23.18 26.53
CA MET A 179 -11.90 22.22 27.39
C MET A 179 -11.71 20.78 26.91
N LEU A 180 -11.40 19.86 27.83
CA LEU A 180 -11.37 18.44 27.54
C LEU A 180 -12.78 17.95 27.20
N LYS A 181 -12.94 17.40 26.00
CA LYS A 181 -14.19 16.84 25.53
C LYS A 181 -14.41 15.47 26.17
N ASP A 182 -15.60 15.26 26.74
CA ASP A 182 -16.05 13.92 27.11
C ASP A 182 -16.31 13.10 25.84
N LEU A 183 -15.51 12.04 25.69
CA LEU A 183 -15.51 11.11 24.55
C LEU A 183 -16.12 9.75 24.89
N GLN A 184 -16.65 9.59 26.11
CA GLN A 184 -17.20 8.32 26.61
C GLN A 184 -16.19 7.17 26.46
N ASP A 185 -16.51 6.16 25.66
CA ASP A 185 -15.72 4.96 25.41
C ASP A 185 -14.67 5.13 24.30
N ILE A 186 -14.63 6.28 23.61
CA ILE A 186 -13.69 6.53 22.52
C ILE A 186 -12.33 6.95 23.08
N SER A 187 -11.34 6.05 22.99
CA SER A 187 -9.97 6.31 23.46
C SER A 187 -8.92 6.47 22.35
N TYR A 188 -9.13 5.91 21.16
CA TYR A 188 -8.07 5.79 20.13
C TYR A 188 -8.34 6.66 18.90
N LEU A 189 -8.41 7.98 19.09
CA LEU A 189 -8.87 8.95 18.09
C LEU A 189 -8.12 8.93 16.76
N LEU A 190 -6.83 8.61 16.77
CA LEU A 190 -5.97 8.63 15.58
C LEU A 190 -5.73 7.24 14.99
N SER A 191 -6.23 6.18 15.63
CA SER A 191 -5.93 4.80 15.23
C SER A 191 -6.92 4.36 14.16
N PRO A 192 -6.50 4.14 12.90
CA PRO A 192 -7.37 3.55 11.91
C PRO A 192 -7.68 2.09 12.28
N GLN A 193 -8.79 1.57 11.76
CA GLN A 193 -9.04 0.12 11.74
C GLN A 193 -7.96 -0.59 10.90
N ASP A 194 -7.79 -1.89 11.11
CA ASP A 194 -6.81 -2.69 10.39
C ASP A 194 -7.37 -3.19 9.04
N LEU A 195 -6.53 -3.24 8.02
CA LEU A 195 -6.90 -3.66 6.67
C LEU A 195 -7.20 -5.17 6.65
N MET A 196 -8.32 -5.54 6.04
CA MET A 196 -8.63 -6.90 5.64
C MET A 196 -9.41 -6.87 4.32
N ALA A 197 -8.82 -7.48 3.30
CA ALA A 197 -9.33 -7.45 1.93
C ALA A 197 -9.64 -8.85 1.37
N VAL A 198 -9.86 -9.87 2.22
CA VAL A 198 -10.11 -11.26 1.76
C VAL A 198 -11.29 -11.31 0.79
N SER A 199 -12.40 -10.64 1.13
CA SER A 199 -13.61 -10.56 0.28
C SER A 199 -13.42 -9.79 -1.04
N HIS A 200 -12.31 -9.05 -1.16
CA HIS A 200 -11.96 -8.22 -2.31
C HIS A 200 -10.84 -8.85 -3.17
N VAL A 201 -10.33 -10.02 -2.79
CA VAL A 201 -9.29 -10.74 -3.55
C VAL A 201 -9.67 -10.92 -5.03
N PRO A 202 -10.89 -11.36 -5.40
CA PRO A 202 -11.29 -11.48 -6.81
C PRO A 202 -11.23 -10.16 -7.57
N GLU A 203 -11.70 -9.07 -6.96
CA GLU A 203 -11.71 -7.74 -7.59
C GLU A 203 -10.28 -7.21 -7.76
N LEU A 204 -9.40 -7.48 -6.79
CA LEU A 204 -7.99 -7.11 -6.86
C LEU A 204 -7.25 -7.90 -7.95
N ILE A 205 -7.48 -9.21 -8.06
CA ILE A 205 -6.95 -10.04 -9.17
C ILE A 205 -7.43 -9.46 -10.51
N ASN A 206 -8.73 -9.20 -10.63
CA ASN A 206 -9.33 -8.67 -11.86
C ASN A 206 -8.80 -7.27 -12.22
N SER A 207 -8.47 -6.44 -11.23
CA SER A 207 -7.83 -5.13 -11.46
C SER A 207 -6.37 -5.22 -11.96
N GLY A 208 -5.82 -6.44 -12.05
CA GLY A 208 -4.48 -6.72 -12.55
C GLY A 208 -3.37 -6.54 -11.51
N VAL A 209 -3.70 -6.63 -10.22
CA VAL A 209 -2.70 -6.73 -9.15
C VAL A 209 -1.99 -8.09 -9.24
N GLY A 210 -0.67 -8.07 -9.41
CA GLY A 210 0.15 -9.29 -9.55
C GLY A 210 0.64 -9.86 -8.23
N CYS A 211 0.62 -9.05 -7.15
CA CYS A 211 1.11 -9.48 -5.85
C CYS A 211 0.31 -8.87 -4.69
N PHE A 212 -0.03 -9.71 -3.71
CA PHE A 212 -0.67 -9.30 -2.47
C PHE A 212 0.32 -9.24 -1.32
N LYS A 213 0.27 -8.13 -0.58
CA LYS A 213 1.16 -7.83 0.53
C LYS A 213 0.42 -7.88 1.86
N ILE A 214 0.93 -8.70 2.76
CA ILE A 214 0.48 -8.80 4.16
C ILE A 214 1.53 -8.12 5.05
N GLU A 215 1.09 -7.23 5.94
CA GLU A 215 1.98 -6.53 6.88
C GLU A 215 2.38 -7.43 8.06
N GLY A 216 3.55 -8.04 7.97
CA GLY A 216 4.11 -8.94 8.99
C GLY A 216 5.05 -8.30 10.01
N ARG A 217 5.37 -7.00 9.93
CA ARG A 217 6.37 -6.38 10.82
C ARG A 217 5.88 -6.37 12.27
N LEU A 218 6.73 -6.85 13.18
CA LEU A 218 6.41 -6.99 14.61
C LEU A 218 5.20 -7.92 14.89
N LYS A 219 4.94 -8.88 13.99
CA LYS A 219 3.90 -9.90 14.16
C LYS A 219 4.51 -11.22 14.60
N GLY A 220 3.76 -11.96 15.42
CA GLY A 220 4.11 -13.32 15.80
C GLY A 220 3.97 -14.30 14.63
N PRO A 221 4.63 -15.46 14.69
CA PRO A 221 4.55 -16.48 13.65
C PRO A 221 3.10 -16.98 13.45
N GLU A 222 2.26 -16.97 14.48
CA GLU A 222 0.86 -17.39 14.42
C GLU A 222 0.04 -16.48 13.49
N TYR A 223 0.23 -15.16 13.61
CA TYR A 223 -0.37 -14.18 12.69
C TYR A 223 0.07 -14.43 11.26
N VAL A 224 1.36 -14.62 11.04
CA VAL A 224 1.91 -14.82 9.69
C VAL A 224 1.35 -16.11 9.07
N ALA A 225 1.32 -17.20 9.83
CA ALA A 225 0.82 -18.49 9.35
C ALA A 225 -0.68 -18.42 9.01
N LEU A 226 -1.51 -17.96 9.96
CA LEU A 226 -2.96 -17.88 9.80
C LEU A 226 -3.35 -16.98 8.61
N THR A 227 -2.83 -15.74 8.59
CA THR A 227 -3.18 -14.78 7.54
C THR A 227 -2.70 -15.24 6.18
N THR A 228 -1.48 -15.77 6.07
CA THR A 228 -0.98 -16.30 4.80
C THR A 228 -1.82 -17.47 4.32
N GLN A 229 -2.24 -18.38 5.21
CA GLN A 229 -3.09 -19.52 4.86
C GLN A 229 -4.45 -19.08 4.31
N VAL A 230 -5.12 -18.15 5.01
CA VAL A 230 -6.43 -17.64 4.58
C VAL A 230 -6.33 -16.94 3.22
N TYR A 231 -5.33 -16.07 3.03
CA TYR A 231 -5.15 -15.40 1.74
C TYR A 231 -4.75 -16.36 0.63
N ARG A 232 -3.94 -17.40 0.91
CA ARG A 232 -3.59 -18.41 -0.09
C ARG A 232 -4.84 -19.14 -0.59
N ARG A 233 -5.69 -19.62 0.34
CA ARG A 233 -6.99 -20.23 0.02
C ARG A 233 -7.85 -19.31 -0.83
N ALA A 234 -7.99 -18.05 -0.42
CA ALA A 234 -8.79 -17.07 -1.14
C ALA A 234 -8.26 -16.79 -2.55
N VAL A 235 -6.94 -16.66 -2.72
CA VAL A 235 -6.33 -16.46 -4.03
C VAL A 235 -6.53 -17.69 -4.92
N ASP A 236 -6.32 -18.90 -4.41
CA ASP A 236 -6.53 -20.13 -5.18
C ASP A 236 -7.98 -20.28 -5.64
N ALA A 237 -8.94 -20.06 -4.72
CA ALA A 237 -10.37 -20.15 -5.02
C ALA A 237 -10.84 -19.05 -6.00
N ALA A 238 -10.34 -17.83 -5.85
CA ALA A 238 -10.64 -16.74 -6.77
C ALA A 238 -10.02 -16.97 -8.14
N TRP A 239 -8.76 -17.43 -8.20
CA TRP A 239 -8.07 -17.68 -9.45
C TRP A 239 -8.77 -18.77 -10.26
N ALA A 240 -9.07 -19.91 -9.63
CA ALA A 240 -9.84 -21.00 -10.27
C ALA A 240 -11.19 -20.49 -10.80
N ALA A 241 -11.97 -19.76 -9.99
CA ALA A 241 -13.27 -19.24 -10.41
C ALA A 241 -13.19 -18.23 -11.58
N LEU A 242 -12.11 -17.46 -11.67
CA LEU A 242 -11.90 -16.49 -12.75
C LEU A 242 -11.34 -17.13 -14.04
N THR A 243 -10.64 -18.26 -13.95
CA THR A 243 -10.02 -18.93 -15.12
C THR A 243 -10.80 -20.13 -15.63
N ASP A 244 -11.54 -20.84 -14.77
CA ASP A 244 -12.24 -22.08 -15.14
C ASP A 244 -13.57 -21.84 -15.87
N GLY A 245 -14.00 -20.58 -16.01
CA GLY A 245 -15.13 -20.18 -16.88
C GLY A 245 -14.75 -19.95 -18.35
N ASP A 246 -13.51 -20.24 -18.73
CA ASP A 246 -13.00 -20.21 -20.12
C ASP A 246 -12.88 -21.65 -20.68
N ASP A 247 -13.89 -22.49 -20.43
CA ASP A 247 -14.03 -23.82 -20.99
C ASP A 247 -14.48 -23.78 -22.47
N GLY A 248 -13.60 -23.24 -23.32
CA GLY A 248 -13.19 -23.91 -24.56
C GLY A 248 -14.25 -24.26 -25.61
N SER A 249 -15.44 -23.67 -25.64
CA SER A 249 -16.44 -23.94 -26.68
C SER A 249 -16.32 -23.04 -27.93
N SER A 250 -15.13 -22.48 -28.22
CA SER A 250 -14.85 -21.89 -29.54
C SER A 250 -13.73 -22.64 -30.27
N SER A 251 -14.16 -23.34 -31.31
CA SER A 251 -13.35 -24.15 -32.21
C SER A 251 -12.14 -23.41 -32.79
N SER A 252 -10.97 -24.07 -32.72
CA SER A 252 -9.85 -23.99 -33.67
C SER A 252 -9.21 -22.61 -33.90
N ARG A 253 -8.01 -22.42 -33.32
CA ARG A 253 -6.81 -22.05 -34.09
C ARG A 253 -5.53 -22.34 -33.28
N ARG A 254 -4.77 -23.31 -33.78
CA ARG A 254 -3.39 -23.56 -33.38
C ARG A 254 -2.51 -22.45 -34.00
N SER A 255 -1.90 -21.60 -33.18
CA SER A 255 -0.77 -20.76 -33.58
C SER A 255 0.12 -20.39 -32.39
N THR A 256 1.42 -20.37 -32.69
CA THR A 256 2.64 -20.20 -31.90
C THR A 256 2.68 -19.06 -30.87
N PRO A 257 3.64 -19.10 -29.90
CA PRO A 257 3.66 -18.19 -28.76
C PRO A 257 4.12 -16.80 -29.20
N ALA A 258 3.20 -15.85 -29.22
CA ALA A 258 3.47 -14.44 -29.32
C ALA A 258 2.65 -13.72 -28.26
N THR A 259 3.34 -12.95 -27.43
CA THR A 259 2.91 -11.79 -26.67
C THR A 259 1.44 -11.41 -26.85
N THR A 260 0.57 -11.86 -25.94
CA THR A 260 -0.82 -11.42 -25.88
C THR A 260 -1.11 -10.76 -24.54
N THR A 261 -1.09 -9.44 -24.56
CA THR A 261 -1.99 -8.60 -23.77
C THR A 261 -3.42 -8.88 -24.24
N SER A 262 -4.13 -9.82 -23.61
CA SER A 262 -5.58 -9.93 -23.75
C SER A 262 -6.22 -9.59 -22.41
N SER A 263 -6.65 -8.33 -22.28
CA SER A 263 -7.59 -7.88 -21.26
C SER A 263 -8.99 -8.36 -21.65
N SER A 264 -9.29 -9.64 -21.47
CA SER A 264 -10.68 -10.07 -21.40
C SER A 264 -11.17 -9.77 -20.00
N VAL A 265 -11.92 -8.68 -19.85
CA VAL A 265 -12.66 -8.41 -18.62
C VAL A 265 -13.59 -9.62 -18.39
N PRO A 266 -13.49 -10.33 -17.27
CA PRO A 266 -14.39 -11.43 -16.95
C PRO A 266 -15.84 -10.91 -16.92
N ASP A 267 -16.79 -11.68 -17.46
CA ASP A 267 -18.22 -11.33 -17.42
C ASP A 267 -18.68 -11.21 -15.95
N ASP A 268 -19.64 -10.34 -15.65
CA ASP A 268 -20.08 -9.98 -14.28
C ASP A 268 -20.47 -11.21 -13.44
N GLY A 269 -20.93 -12.28 -14.10
CA GLY A 269 -21.24 -13.57 -13.46
C GLY A 269 -20.02 -14.31 -12.89
N SER A 270 -18.87 -14.25 -13.55
CA SER A 270 -17.63 -14.91 -13.09
C SER A 270 -17.04 -14.22 -11.86
N LEU A 271 -17.12 -12.88 -11.79
CA LEU A 271 -16.68 -12.11 -10.63
C LEU A 271 -17.58 -12.36 -9.42
N ALA A 272 -18.89 -12.45 -9.61
CA ALA A 272 -19.82 -12.78 -8.53
C ALA A 272 -19.57 -14.19 -7.96
N ALA A 273 -19.32 -15.18 -8.82
CA ALA A 273 -18.95 -16.53 -8.40
C ALA A 273 -17.61 -16.55 -7.63
N ALA A 274 -16.61 -15.81 -8.11
CA ALA A 274 -15.32 -15.69 -7.44
C ALA A 274 -15.44 -14.98 -6.08
N LYS A 275 -16.33 -13.98 -5.93
CA LYS A 275 -16.61 -13.36 -4.62
C LYS A 275 -17.26 -14.33 -3.64
N ALA A 276 -18.13 -15.21 -4.12
CA ALA A 276 -18.71 -16.26 -3.28
C ALA A 276 -17.67 -17.31 -2.86
N SER A 277 -16.71 -17.65 -3.73
CA SER A 277 -15.68 -18.67 -3.43
C SER A 277 -14.67 -18.26 -2.36
N VAL A 278 -14.48 -16.95 -2.15
CA VAL A 278 -13.57 -16.41 -1.12
C VAL A 278 -14.27 -16.08 0.20
N ALA A 279 -15.54 -16.44 0.37
CA ALA A 279 -16.26 -16.21 1.62
C ALA A 279 -15.50 -16.83 2.81
N LEU A 280 -15.42 -16.06 3.89
CA LEU A 280 -14.84 -16.52 5.15
C LEU A 280 -15.89 -17.33 5.91
N THR A 281 -15.47 -18.45 6.50
CA THR A 281 -16.27 -19.11 7.54
C THR A 281 -16.31 -18.22 8.79
N GLN A 282 -17.30 -18.44 9.66
CA GLN A 282 -17.38 -17.72 10.94
C GLN A 282 -16.12 -17.93 11.79
N GLN A 283 -15.56 -19.14 11.77
CA GLN A 283 -14.32 -19.44 12.50
C GLN A 283 -13.12 -18.66 11.95
N GLU A 284 -12.92 -18.64 10.62
CA GLU A 284 -11.80 -17.89 10.03
C GLU A 284 -11.93 -16.39 10.28
N GLN A 285 -13.15 -15.85 10.22
CA GLN A 285 -13.43 -14.46 10.56
C GLN A 285 -13.02 -14.17 12.01
N TRP A 286 -13.41 -15.02 12.97
CA TRP A 286 -12.99 -14.89 14.36
C TRP A 286 -11.48 -15.05 14.56
N ASP A 287 -10.85 -16.03 13.92
CA ASP A 287 -9.41 -16.24 14.07
C ASP A 287 -8.62 -15.01 13.60
N LEU A 288 -9.02 -14.41 12.47
CA LEU A 288 -8.41 -13.18 11.95
C LEU A 288 -8.61 -11.99 12.90
N GLU A 289 -9.81 -11.83 13.45
CA GLU A 289 -10.13 -10.77 14.42
C GLU A 289 -9.32 -10.92 15.71
N GLN A 290 -9.19 -12.15 16.24
CA GLN A 290 -8.50 -12.42 17.49
C GLN A 290 -6.98 -12.27 17.38
N VAL A 291 -6.41 -12.71 16.26
CA VAL A 291 -4.95 -12.72 16.09
C VAL A 291 -4.42 -11.32 15.77
N PHE A 292 -5.21 -10.48 15.07
CA PHE A 292 -4.84 -9.08 14.86
C PHE A 292 -6.01 -8.20 14.35
N ALA A 293 -6.83 -7.71 15.27
CA ALA A 293 -7.71 -6.57 15.03
C ALA A 293 -7.69 -5.63 16.24
N ARG A 294 -7.65 -4.32 16.00
CA ARG A 294 -7.94 -3.33 17.04
C ARG A 294 -9.37 -2.84 16.89
N GLY A 295 -10.28 -3.47 17.64
CA GLY A 295 -11.65 -2.99 17.79
C GLY A 295 -11.65 -1.52 18.20
N GLN A 296 -12.39 -0.69 17.46
CA GLN A 296 -12.59 0.71 17.84
C GLN A 296 -13.75 0.84 18.84
N ASP A 297 -14.72 -0.08 18.80
CA ASP A 297 -15.97 -0.07 19.58
C ASP A 297 -16.78 -1.37 19.33
N ALA A 298 -18.01 -1.42 19.86
CA ALA A 298 -18.91 -2.58 19.74
C ALA A 298 -19.47 -2.85 18.34
N ASP A 299 -19.51 -1.86 17.45
CA ASP A 299 -20.05 -1.97 16.08
C ASP A 299 -18.94 -2.26 15.05
N PHE A 300 -17.68 -1.92 15.37
CA PHE A 300 -16.51 -2.13 14.52
C PHE A 300 -15.50 -3.06 15.20
N ASN A 301 -15.51 -4.31 14.76
CA ASN A 301 -14.58 -5.39 15.15
C ASN A 301 -13.09 -5.10 14.86
N GLY A 302 -12.77 -3.92 14.31
CA GLY A 302 -11.41 -3.47 14.07
C GLY A 302 -10.85 -3.82 12.70
N LEU A 303 -11.64 -4.44 11.82
CA LEU A 303 -11.26 -4.81 10.46
C LEU A 303 -12.06 -4.00 9.43
N THR A 304 -11.37 -3.55 8.38
CA THR A 304 -11.95 -2.74 7.31
C THR A 304 -11.32 -3.07 5.96
N PRO A 305 -12.04 -2.98 4.83
CA PRO A 305 -11.42 -3.01 3.50
C PRO A 305 -10.55 -1.77 3.22
N GLY A 306 -10.50 -0.82 4.15
CA GLY A 306 -9.64 0.34 4.03
C GLY A 306 -10.19 1.33 3.00
N PHE A 307 -9.31 1.77 2.11
CA PHE A 307 -9.65 2.64 0.98
C PHE A 307 -10.00 1.87 -0.30
N LEU A 308 -9.96 0.54 -0.29
CA LEU A 308 -10.17 -0.29 -1.47
C LEU A 308 -11.56 -0.08 -2.12
N GLU A 309 -12.57 0.24 -1.31
CA GLU A 309 -13.92 0.58 -1.76
C GLU A 309 -14.11 2.09 -2.08
N GLY A 310 -13.08 2.91 -1.89
CA GLY A 310 -13.10 4.36 -2.04
C GLY A 310 -12.80 5.13 -0.74
N PRO A 311 -12.70 6.48 -0.81
CA PRO A 311 -12.34 7.34 0.32
C PRO A 311 -13.50 7.57 1.31
N MET A 312 -14.08 6.48 1.82
CA MET A 312 -15.12 6.50 2.83
C MET A 312 -14.52 6.61 4.24
N HIS A 313 -13.95 7.77 4.57
CA HIS A 313 -13.27 8.03 5.85
C HIS A 313 -14.09 7.66 7.10
N GLN A 314 -15.42 7.70 7.02
CA GLN A 314 -16.34 7.32 8.09
C GLN A 314 -16.28 5.82 8.48
N ARG A 315 -15.73 4.96 7.62
CA ARG A 315 -15.50 3.53 7.90
C ARG A 315 -14.10 3.22 8.43
N LEU A 316 -13.23 4.22 8.50
CA LEU A 316 -11.82 4.06 8.88
C LEU A 316 -11.55 4.54 10.31
N VAL A 317 -12.24 5.59 10.74
CA VAL A 317 -12.17 6.17 12.08
C VAL A 317 -13.56 6.60 12.53
N ARG A 318 -13.90 6.39 13.81
CA ARG A 318 -15.07 7.02 14.45
C ARG A 318 -14.88 8.53 14.60
N GLY A 319 -15.13 9.27 13.52
CA GLY A 319 -15.14 10.72 13.51
C GLY A 319 -16.50 11.27 13.08
N ARG A 320 -17.39 11.58 14.04
CA ARG A 320 -18.62 12.33 13.75
C ARG A 320 -18.28 13.81 13.50
N ALA A 321 -17.96 14.10 12.23
CA ALA A 321 -17.90 15.39 11.51
C ALA A 321 -16.59 16.23 11.58
N PRO A 322 -16.23 16.92 10.47
CA PRO A 322 -16.13 18.37 10.46
C PRO A 322 -17.54 18.98 10.36
N LYS A 323 -18.00 19.74 11.36
CA LYS A 323 -19.29 20.46 11.31
C LYS A 323 -19.25 21.76 10.51
N HIS A 324 -18.22 22.00 9.71
CA HIS A 324 -18.22 23.08 8.72
C HIS A 324 -18.70 22.50 7.39
N ARG A 325 -20.02 22.44 7.22
CA ARG A 325 -20.56 22.70 5.88
C ARG A 325 -20.27 24.18 5.67
N GLY A 326 -19.36 24.52 4.77
CA GLY A 326 -19.14 25.92 4.40
C GLY A 326 -20.48 26.64 4.20
N VAL A 327 -20.50 27.96 4.41
CA VAL A 327 -21.74 28.74 4.32
C VAL A 327 -22.38 28.51 2.94
N TYR A 328 -23.70 28.29 2.90
CA TYR A 328 -24.44 28.21 1.64
C TYR A 328 -24.23 29.52 0.86
N ALA A 329 -23.37 29.46 -0.15
CA ALA A 329 -23.06 30.61 -1.00
C ALA A 329 -24.09 30.77 -2.13
N GLY A 330 -24.90 29.74 -2.41
CA GLY A 330 -25.91 29.73 -3.45
C GLY A 330 -26.08 28.35 -4.09
N THR A 331 -27.10 28.23 -4.94
CA THR A 331 -27.33 27.04 -5.79
C THR A 331 -26.87 27.36 -7.20
N VAL A 332 -26.04 26.52 -7.80
CA VAL A 332 -25.67 26.67 -9.21
C VAL A 332 -26.89 26.32 -10.05
N VAL A 333 -27.54 27.36 -10.59
CA VAL A 333 -28.76 27.21 -11.41
C VAL A 333 -28.45 27.05 -12.91
N ARG A 334 -27.26 27.46 -13.35
CA ARG A 334 -26.79 27.33 -14.73
C ARG A 334 -25.27 27.47 -14.77
N ILE A 335 -24.60 26.62 -15.52
CA ILE A 335 -23.19 26.81 -15.89
C ILE A 335 -23.18 27.48 -17.26
N LEU A 336 -22.62 28.69 -17.34
CA LEU A 336 -22.45 29.39 -18.61
C LEU A 336 -21.12 28.94 -19.23
N GLN A 337 -21.18 28.26 -20.37
CA GLN A 337 -20.01 28.14 -21.22
C GLN A 337 -19.78 29.51 -21.87
N HIS A 338 -18.81 30.28 -21.37
CA HIS A 338 -18.33 31.41 -22.14
C HIS A 338 -17.22 30.95 -23.09
N SER A 339 -17.52 31.09 -24.37
CA SER A 339 -16.56 31.06 -25.47
C SER A 339 -15.40 32.02 -25.17
N GLN A 340 -14.18 31.49 -25.23
CA GLN A 340 -12.98 32.30 -25.41
C GLN A 340 -13.12 33.07 -26.72
N GLN A 341 -13.60 34.31 -26.68
CA GLN A 341 -13.29 35.32 -27.69
C GLN A 341 -13.78 36.70 -27.22
N GLN A 342 -12.88 37.68 -27.38
CA GLN A 342 -13.07 39.13 -27.23
C GLN A 342 -12.86 39.72 -25.82
N HIS A 343 -11.62 40.11 -25.54
CA HIS A 343 -11.28 41.42 -24.94
C HIS A 343 -9.90 41.94 -25.41
N ASN A 344 -9.54 41.69 -26.68
CA ASN A 344 -8.67 42.59 -27.44
C ASN A 344 -9.61 43.48 -28.28
N ASN A 345 -10.07 44.60 -27.74
CA ASN A 345 -10.58 45.79 -28.47
C ASN A 345 -11.31 46.82 -27.57
N GLN A 346 -10.69 47.24 -26.46
CA GLN A 346 -11.07 48.50 -25.80
C GLN A 346 -9.84 49.39 -25.47
N GLN A 347 -8.81 49.32 -26.33
CA GLN A 347 -7.78 50.36 -26.45
C GLN A 347 -8.15 51.46 -27.47
N GLN A 348 -9.35 51.45 -28.04
CA GLN A 348 -9.79 52.46 -28.99
C GLN A 348 -11.23 52.85 -28.73
N GLN A 349 -11.46 53.65 -27.68
CA GLN A 349 -12.48 54.69 -27.69
C GLN A 349 -12.38 55.51 -26.39
N GLN A 350 -11.93 56.76 -26.55
CA GLN A 350 -12.47 57.94 -25.86
C GLN A 350 -12.01 58.09 -24.39
N GLN A 351 -11.04 58.95 -24.03
CA GLN A 351 -10.85 60.36 -24.43
C GLN A 351 -12.18 61.13 -24.41
N TRP A 352 -12.26 62.18 -23.57
CA TRP A 352 -13.39 63.08 -23.32
C TRP A 352 -14.38 62.64 -22.22
N GLN A 353 -13.98 62.78 -20.95
CA GLN A 353 -14.51 63.81 -20.00
C GLN A 353 -13.85 63.69 -18.63
#